data_AF-A0A7K0HS44-F1
#
_entry.id   AF-A0A7K0HS44-F1
#
_cell.length_a   1.000
_cell.length_b   1.000
_cell.length_c   1.000
_cell.angle_alpha   90.00
_cell.angle_beta   90.00
_cell.angle_gamma   90.00
#
_symmetry.space_group_name_H-M   'P 1'
#
loop_
_entity.id
_entity.type
_entity.pdbx_description
1 polymer ?
#
loop_
_entity_poly.entity_id
_entity_poly.type
_entity_poly.pdbx_seq_one_letter_code
_entity_poly.pdbx_strand_id
1 'polypeptide(L)' 'PGGSLVAAHLQLARTIVRRAERRLWTLNRKDPVSPGIMQFVNRLSDLFFTMARYEMFCQGNAEERWQSFLYKRKKQDNT' A
#
# COMPACT_ATOMS: atom_id res chain seq x y z
N PRO A 1 5.96 -2.72 -7.46
CA PRO A 1 7.16 -1.99 -6.98
C PRO A 1 8.07 -1.63 -8.17
N GLY A 2 7.72 -0.60 -8.93
CA GLY A 2 8.48 -0.16 -10.10
C GLY A 2 8.27 1.33 -10.31
N GLY A 3 9.35 2.06 -10.63
CA GLY A 3 9.33 3.50 -10.94
C GLY A 3 10.56 4.25 -10.42
N SER A 4 10.87 4.15 -9.12
CA SER A 4 12.02 4.84 -8.50
C SER A 4 12.47 4.23 -7.17
N LEU A 5 13.75 4.40 -6.83
CA LEU A 5 14.34 3.97 -5.55
C LEU A 5 13.56 4.54 -4.36
N VAL A 6 13.12 5.80 -4.43
CA VAL A 6 12.37 6.46 -3.34
C VAL A 6 11.02 5.77 -3.14
N ALA A 7 10.28 5.52 -4.22
CA ALA A 7 9.01 4.81 -4.16
C ALA A 7 9.17 3.37 -3.63
N ALA A 8 10.28 2.68 -3.97
CA ALA A 8 10.59 1.36 -3.44
C ALA A 8 10.85 1.39 -1.92
N HIS A 9 11.62 2.37 -1.42
CA HIS A 9 11.85 2.54 0.01
C HIS A 9 10.57 2.89 0.78
N LEU A 10 9.69 3.71 0.20
CA LEU A 10 8.39 4.03 0.80
C LEU A 10 7.47 2.81 0.85
N GLN A 11 7.46 1.98 -0.19
CA GLN A 11 6.74 0.70 -0.17
C GLN A 11 7.34 -0.26 0.88
N LEU A 12 8.66 -0.31 1.03
CA LEU A 12 9.31 -1.10 2.08
C LEU A 12 8.90 -0.59 3.48
N ALA A 13 8.97 0.71 3.73
CA ALA A 13 8.52 1.33 4.98
C ALA A 13 7.07 0.96 5.29
N ARG A 14 6.17 1.00 4.29
CA ARG A 14 4.77 0.56 4.43
C ARG A 14 4.66 -0.90 4.87
N THR A 15 5.47 -1.81 4.33
CA THR A 15 5.46 -3.23 4.76
C THR A 15 5.93 -3.41 6.21
N ILE A 16 6.89 -2.59 6.66
CA ILE A 16 7.38 -2.58 8.04
C ILE A 16 6.29 -2.07 8.98
N VAL A 17 5.59 -0.99 8.63
CA VAL A 17 4.47 -0.46 9.43
C VAL A 17 3.34 -1.49 9.56
N ARG A 18 2.93 -2.14 8.47
CA ARG A 18 1.91 -3.21 8.50
C ARG A 18 2.37 -4.41 9.35
N ARG A 19 3.68 -4.68 9.43
CA ARG A 19 4.23 -5.70 10.34
C ARG A 19 4.15 -5.24 11.79
N ALA A 20 4.53 -4.00 12.08
CA ALA A 20 4.43 -3.40 13.41
C ALA A 20 2.98 -3.39 13.91
N GLU A 21 2.03 -3.01 13.06
CA GLU A 21 0.59 -3.03 13.35
C GLU A 21 0.11 -4.43 13.76
N ARG A 22 0.46 -5.47 12.99
CA ARG A 22 0.10 -6.87 13.35
C ARG A 22 0.67 -7.28 14.71
N ARG A 23 1.89 -6.84 15.03
CA ARG A 23 2.53 -7.09 16.33
C ARG A 23 1.84 -6.33 17.45
N LEU A 24 1.50 -5.06 17.24
CA LEU A 24 0.71 -4.22 18.14
C LEU A 24 -0.66 -4.84 18.42
N TRP A 25 -1.35 -5.35 17.39
CA TRP A 25 -2.63 -6.02 17.55
C TRP A 25 -2.50 -7.32 18.36
N THR A 26 -1.41 -8.07 18.16
CA THR A 26 -1.12 -9.27 18.96
C THR A 26 -0.82 -8.92 20.41
N LEU A 27 -0.09 -7.82 20.64
CA LEU A 27 0.21 -7.30 21.98
C LEU A 27 -1.06 -6.82 22.67
N ASN A 28 -1.90 -6.04 21.98
CA ASN A 28 -3.15 -5.48 22.49
C ASN A 28 -4.13 -6.55 23.01
N ARG A 29 -4.04 -7.79 22.49
CA ARG A 29 -4.83 -8.93 22.98
C ARG A 29 -4.35 -9.46 24.33
N LYS A 30 -3.08 -9.26 24.68
CA LYS A 30 -2.46 -9.70 25.94
C LYS A 30 -2.39 -8.57 26.96
N ASP A 31 -2.01 -7.39 26.51
CA ASP A 31 -1.85 -6.18 27.33
C ASP A 31 -2.45 -4.99 26.56
N PRO A 32 -3.51 -4.34 27.08
CA PRO A 32 -4.19 -3.27 26.37
C PRO A 32 -3.24 -2.13 26.00
N VAL A 33 -3.10 -1.88 24.70
CA VAL A 33 -2.32 -0.77 24.18
C VAL A 33 -3.23 0.43 23.98
N SER A 34 -2.73 1.64 24.23
CA SER A 34 -3.48 2.86 23.99
C SER A 34 -4.03 2.92 22.55
N PRO A 35 -5.34 3.16 22.36
CA PRO A 35 -5.96 3.19 21.04
C PRO A 35 -5.38 4.29 20.14
N GLY A 36 -4.81 5.35 20.72
CA GLY A 36 -4.11 6.41 19.96
C GLY A 36 -2.90 5.88 19.20
N ILE A 37 -2.14 4.95 19.78
CA ILE A 37 -0.96 4.34 19.14
C ILE A 37 -1.40 3.47 17.95
N MET A 38 -2.46 2.68 18.11
CA MET A 38 -2.99 1.85 17.03
C MET A 38 -3.49 2.71 15.86
N GLN A 39 -4.22 3.78 16.15
CA GLN A 39 -4.69 4.72 15.12
C GLN A 39 -3.52 5.43 14.42
N PHE A 40 -2.51 5.85 15.17
CA PHE A 40 -1.31 6.47 14.61
C PHE A 40 -0.59 5.56 13.62
N VAL A 41 -0.33 4.30 14.00
CA VAL A 41 0.35 3.33 13.14
C VAL A 41 -0.47 3.03 11.88
N ASN A 42 -1.80 2.97 11.99
CA ASN A 42 -2.67 2.83 10.82
C ASN A 42 -2.53 4.05 9.87
N ARG A 43 -2.58 5.28 10.39
CA ARG A 43 -2.42 6.50 9.57
C ARG A 43 -1.02 6.62 8.96
N LEU A 44 0.01 6.18 9.66
CA LEU A 44 1.38 6.17 9.16
C LEU A 44 1.51 5.28 7.90
N SER A 45 0.79 4.16 7.87
CA SER A 45 0.79 3.27 6.70
C SER A 45 0.15 3.92 5.47
N ASP A 46 -0.91 4.72 5.68
CA ASP A 46 -1.59 5.49 4.64
C ASP A 46 -0.70 6.64 4.14
N LEU A 47 0.03 7.29 5.06
CA LEU A 47 0.98 8.35 4.73
C LEU A 47 2.07 7.84 3.80
N PHE A 48 2.68 6.69 4.09
CA PHE A 48 3.70 6.11 3.22
C PHE A 48 3.16 5.69 1.86
N PHE A 49 1.89 5.26 1.78
CA PHE A 49 1.23 5.00 0.51
C PHE A 49 1.05 6.30 -0.29
N THR A 50 0.51 7.35 0.33
CA THR A 50 0.31 8.65 -0.34
C THR A 50 1.63 9.28 -0.77
N MET A 51 2.67 9.23 0.06
CA MET A 51 4.01 9.70 -0.30
C MET A 51 4.58 8.92 -1.50
N ALA A 52 4.42 7.59 -1.52
CA ALA A 52 4.89 6.80 -2.66
C ALA A 52 4.19 7.20 -3.96
N ARG A 53 2.89 7.52 -3.91
CA ARG A 53 2.13 8.01 -5.06
C ARG A 53 2.54 9.41 -5.48
N TYR A 54 2.77 10.30 -4.51
CA TYR A 54 3.22 11.67 -4.77
C TYR A 54 4.60 11.68 -5.45
N GLU A 55 5.53 10.86 -4.98
CA GLU A 55 6.83 10.68 -5.62
C GLU A 55 6.70 10.19 -7.07
N MET A 56 5.83 9.20 -7.33
CA MET A 56 5.58 8.75 -8.70
C MET A 56 4.97 9.85 -9.58
N PHE A 57 4.07 10.67 -9.02
CA PHE A 57 3.49 11.82 -9.70
C PHE A 57 4.55 12.88 -10.05
N CYS A 58 5.42 13.23 -9.11
CA CYS A 58 6.53 14.17 -9.33
C CYS A 58 7.51 13.70 -10.41
N GLN A 59 7.70 12.38 -10.54
CA GLN A 59 8.58 11.80 -11.57
C GLN A 59 7.93 11.67 -12.94
N GLY A 60 6.66 12.08 -13.10
CA GLY A 60 5.93 11.97 -14.36
C GLY A 60 5.61 10.53 -14.79
N ASN A 61 5.86 9.55 -13.91
CA ASN A 61 5.60 8.15 -14.20
C ASN A 61 4.13 7.85 -13.90
N ALA A 62 3.36 7.56 -14.96
CA ALA A 62 1.98 7.13 -14.83
C ALA A 62 1.93 5.84 -14.00
N GLU A 63 1.18 5.89 -12.91
CA GLU A 63 1.01 4.77 -11.99
C GLU A 63 0.43 3.56 -12.75
N GLU A 64 1.14 2.42 -12.70
CA GLU A 64 0.67 1.17 -13.28
C GLU A 64 -0.53 0.69 -12.45
N ARG A 65 -1.73 1.09 -12.87
CA ARG A 65 -2.97 0.66 -12.23
C ARG A 65 -3.13 -0.84 -12.45
N TRP A 66 -3.54 -1.53 -11.39
CA TRP A 66 -3.88 -2.94 -11.49
C TRP A 66 -4.91 -3.13 -12.60
N GLN A 67 -4.52 -3.84 -13.65
CA GLN A 67 -5.45 -4.25 -14.69
C GLN A 67 -6.14 -5.52 -14.23
N SER A 68 -7.47 -5.44 -14.17
CA SER A 68 -8.31 -6.61 -13.94
C SER A 68 -7.99 -7.69 -14.95
N PHE A 69 -7.74 -8.89 -14.45
CA PHE A 69 -7.47 -10.11 -15.24
C PHE A 69 -8.70 -10.61 -16.00
N LEU A 70 -9.68 -9.76 -16.32
CA LEU A 70 -10.76 -10.06 -17.28
C LEU A 70 -10.19 -10.18 -18.70
N TYR A 71 -9.28 -11.12 -18.87
CA TYR A 71 -8.62 -11.49 -20.11
C TYR A 71 -9.53 -12.46 -20.86
N LYS A 72 -10.06 -11.97 -21.98
CA LYS A 72 -10.76 -12.67 -23.08
C LYS A 72 -12.15 -13.24 -22.79
N ARG A 73 -13.18 -12.40 -22.84
CA ARG A 73 -14.39 -12.78 -23.60
C ARG A 73 -14.04 -12.54 -25.07
N LYS A 74 -13.75 -13.63 -25.82
CA LYS A 74 -13.61 -13.58 -27.28
C LYS A 74 -14.85 -12.85 -27.82
N LYS A 75 -14.66 -11.75 -28.54
CA LYS A 75 -15.74 -11.10 -29.28
C LYS A 75 -16.15 -12.11 -30.36
N GLN A 76 -17.32 -12.72 -30.19
CA GLN A 76 -17.90 -13.60 -31.20
C GLN A 76 -18.54 -12.66 -32.21
N ASP A 77 -17.80 -12.34 -33.26
CA ASP A 77 -18.34 -11.62 -34.41
C ASP A 77 -19.31 -12.59 -35.11
N ASN A 78 -20.62 -12.31 -35.02
CA ASN A 78 -21.65 -12.99 -35.80
C ASN A 78 -21.62 -12.41 -37.22
N THR A 79 -21.12 -13.20 -38.17
CA THR A 79 -21.52 -13.15 -39.59
C THR A 79 -22.26 -14.42 -39.91
#